data_AF-A0A2E2B798-F1
#
_entry.id   AF-A0A2E2B798-F1
#
_cell.length_a   1.000
_cell.length_b   1.000
_cell.length_c   1.000
_cell.angle_alpha   90.00
_cell.angle_beta   90.00
_cell.angle_gamma   90.00
#
_symmetry.space_group_name_H-M   'P 1'
#
loop_
_entity.id
_entity.type
_entity.pdbx_description
1 polymer ?
#
loop_
_entity_poly.entity_id
_entity_poly.type
_entity_poly.pdbx_seq_one_letter_code
_entity_poly.pdbx_strand_id
1 'polypeptide(L)'
;MNVQNLPMKLTKANNVPTKARGLQSSGPRARFTLLITIITLTLTFASTTHAQPNPDAPSTIIGIHALKQRLGPIDMPTGFGVVVGHVEGGKPKAYAPHVRDPLFDGVKFTYRSGISEISGHAQATAKVIYGPKGLAPGIRQVNCYFAGTWLKEGCLFTGTNQPPKADGSDILNHSWIAGDDSPFTSKALRRLDYLIDTTDTLAIIGVNNGKQNPVPPLLASSYNGIAVGRDNGQSSGGRTLVEGKGRGKPDLVAPGALTSFCTPVVTAAAAYMVQIAKAHPQAQWARKPQVIKAALMAGARKSEHWKHYPDHPLDVHLGAGVVNVDHSYDILIQPATPPGMIQKDTGWSYFQITPRQMHSWYWDVKQPLTDATLALVWHRRIDGRQLSDGITRKTIWIDTPYLADLDIKLVSLEKGHVASSHSKVDNVELIHVPQLEAGQYEIQVGRKDSLNTTWDAALAWWGKPE
;
A
#
# COMPACT_ATOMS: atom_id res chain seq x y z
N MET A 1 -22.67 8.47 -28.76
CA MET A 1 -21.49 8.58 -29.64
C MET A 1 -20.55 7.43 -29.32
N ASN A 2 -20.30 6.57 -30.31
CA ASN A 2 -19.46 5.38 -30.20
C ASN A 2 -18.00 5.79 -29.94
N VAL A 3 -17.42 5.32 -28.83
CA VAL A 3 -16.00 5.47 -28.50
C VAL A 3 -15.41 4.08 -28.33
N GLN A 4 -14.98 3.49 -29.44
CA GLN A 4 -13.97 2.44 -29.47
C GLN A 4 -12.71 3.06 -30.09
N ASN A 5 -11.56 2.68 -29.54
CA ASN A 5 -10.19 2.94 -30.00
C ASN A 5 -9.50 4.17 -29.39
N LEU A 6 -8.87 3.93 -28.24
CA LEU A 6 -7.60 4.59 -27.88
C LEU A 6 -6.51 3.49 -27.86
N PRO A 7 -5.37 3.67 -28.56
CA PRO A 7 -4.35 2.63 -28.70
C PRO A 7 -3.42 2.57 -27.47
N MET A 8 -3.35 1.40 -26.84
CA MET A 8 -2.33 1.02 -25.85
C MET A 8 -1.01 0.71 -26.59
N LYS A 9 0.08 1.45 -26.31
CA LYS A 9 1.44 1.09 -26.76
C LYS A 9 2.08 0.14 -25.74
N LEU A 10 2.64 -0.97 -26.22
CA LEU A 10 3.33 -2.03 -25.45
C LEU A 10 4.74 -2.26 -26.03
N THR A 11 5.75 -2.41 -25.17
CA THR A 11 7.10 -2.90 -25.52
C THR A 11 7.38 -4.21 -24.77
N LYS A 12 7.89 -5.22 -25.50
CA LYS A 12 8.21 -6.59 -25.00
C LYS A 12 9.70 -6.70 -24.64
N ALA A 13 10.02 -7.51 -23.63
CA ALA A 13 11.38 -7.97 -23.31
C ALA A 13 11.51 -9.49 -23.52
N ASN A 14 12.67 -9.92 -24.03
CA ASN A 14 12.98 -11.27 -24.53
C ASN A 14 13.53 -12.21 -23.43
N ASN A 15 13.26 -13.51 -23.57
CA ASN A 15 13.73 -14.63 -22.74
C ASN A 15 15.08 -15.20 -23.18
N VAL A 16 15.86 -15.74 -22.24
CA VAL A 16 17.01 -16.66 -22.46
C VAL A 16 16.83 -17.92 -21.58
N PRO A 17 17.15 -19.15 -22.05
CA PRO A 17 16.84 -20.39 -21.34
C PRO A 17 18.02 -21.00 -20.57
N THR A 18 17.71 -21.71 -19.48
CA THR A 18 18.63 -22.49 -18.62
C THR A 18 18.72 -23.97 -19.04
N LYS A 19 19.94 -24.55 -18.97
CA LYS A 19 20.23 -25.98 -19.20
C LYS A 19 20.17 -26.78 -17.89
N ALA A 20 19.58 -27.97 -17.95
CA ALA A 20 19.54 -28.98 -16.89
C ALA A 20 20.75 -29.93 -16.95
N ARG A 21 21.16 -30.48 -15.79
CA ARG A 21 22.05 -31.66 -15.68
C ARG A 21 21.43 -32.67 -14.73
N GLY A 22 21.44 -33.94 -15.15
CA GLY A 22 20.78 -35.06 -14.51
C GLY A 22 21.54 -35.71 -13.36
N LEU A 23 20.78 -36.46 -12.56
CA LEU A 23 21.22 -37.36 -11.51
C LEU A 23 21.15 -38.81 -12.02
N GLN A 24 22.13 -39.62 -11.65
CA GLN A 24 22.04 -41.08 -11.67
C GLN A 24 22.46 -41.65 -10.32
N SER A 25 21.64 -42.57 -9.84
CA SER A 25 21.72 -43.33 -8.61
C SER A 25 22.37 -44.70 -8.82
N SER A 26 23.02 -45.27 -7.81
CA SER A 26 22.91 -46.70 -7.43
C SER A 26 23.71 -47.02 -6.16
N GLY A 27 23.08 -47.73 -5.21
CA GLY A 27 23.77 -48.52 -4.17
C GLY A 27 24.19 -49.89 -4.71
N PRO A 28 24.81 -50.80 -3.92
CA PRO A 28 24.03 -51.54 -2.90
C PRO A 28 24.78 -52.13 -1.66
N ARG A 29 23.96 -52.44 -0.62
CA ARG A 29 23.92 -53.60 0.32
C ARG A 29 25.11 -54.01 1.24
N ALA A 30 24.84 -53.80 2.54
CA ALA A 30 24.73 -54.76 3.66
C ALA A 30 25.96 -55.53 4.20
N ARG A 31 26.15 -55.44 5.53
CA ARG A 31 26.49 -56.56 6.45
C ARG A 31 26.14 -56.18 7.90
N PHE A 32 25.44 -57.09 8.59
CA PHE A 32 25.06 -56.99 10.00
C PHE A 32 26.18 -57.62 10.87
N THR A 33 26.70 -56.86 11.84
CA THR A 33 27.50 -57.41 12.95
C THR A 33 27.09 -56.68 14.23
N LEU A 34 26.62 -57.44 15.21
CA LEU A 34 26.16 -56.97 16.52
C LEU A 34 27.38 -56.68 17.40
N LEU A 35 27.65 -55.41 17.70
CA LEU A 35 28.60 -54.98 18.73
C LEU A 35 27.85 -54.08 19.72
N ILE A 36 27.88 -54.46 21.00
CA ILE A 36 27.36 -53.67 22.11
C ILE A 36 28.36 -52.54 22.37
N THR A 37 27.99 -51.31 22.00
CA THR A 37 28.76 -50.09 22.28
C THR A 37 27.92 -49.20 23.19
N ILE A 38 28.48 -48.85 24.35
CA ILE A 38 27.93 -47.86 25.29
C ILE A 38 27.85 -46.51 24.56
N ILE A 39 26.64 -46.05 24.24
CA ILE A 39 26.41 -44.73 23.64
C ILE A 39 26.41 -43.69 24.77
N THR A 40 27.52 -42.99 24.92
CA THR A 40 27.54 -41.67 25.55
C THR A 40 26.68 -40.75 24.67
N LEU A 41 25.56 -40.26 25.19
CA LEU A 41 24.67 -39.34 24.49
C LEU A 41 25.34 -37.97 24.38
N THR A 42 26.25 -37.79 23.42
CA THR A 42 26.63 -36.46 22.98
C THR A 42 25.44 -35.84 22.27
N LEU A 43 24.80 -34.86 22.90
CA LEU A 43 23.93 -33.91 22.19
C LEU A 43 24.79 -33.18 21.15
N THR A 44 24.84 -33.72 19.93
CA THR A 44 25.16 -32.91 18.76
C THR A 44 24.00 -31.96 18.58
N PHE A 45 24.17 -30.71 19.03
CA PHE A 45 23.41 -29.61 18.47
C PHE A 45 23.68 -29.64 16.96
N ALA A 46 22.73 -30.17 16.20
CA ALA A 46 22.68 -29.89 14.78
C ALA A 46 22.43 -28.38 14.70
N SER A 47 23.51 -27.61 14.57
CA SER A 47 23.46 -26.22 14.15
C SER A 47 22.73 -26.23 12.82
N THR A 48 21.41 -26.03 12.84
CA THR A 48 20.66 -25.69 11.65
C THR A 48 21.28 -24.39 11.18
N THR A 49 22.17 -24.49 10.19
CA THR A 49 22.67 -23.35 9.44
C THR A 49 21.44 -22.72 8.81
N HIS A 50 20.85 -21.75 9.51
CA HIS A 50 19.84 -20.89 8.93
C HIS A 50 20.57 -20.14 7.83
N ALA A 51 20.40 -20.58 6.58
CA ALA A 51 20.91 -19.87 5.44
C ALA A 51 20.49 -18.40 5.61
N GLN A 52 21.46 -17.50 5.64
CA GLN A 52 21.18 -16.08 5.77
C GLN A 52 20.20 -15.70 4.66
N PRO A 53 19.12 -14.96 4.98
CA PRO A 53 18.17 -14.54 3.97
C PRO A 53 18.91 -13.78 2.87
N ASN A 54 18.52 -13.99 1.62
CA ASN A 54 19.06 -13.18 0.53
C ASN A 54 18.74 -11.69 0.84
N PRO A 55 19.76 -10.83 1.02
CA PRO A 55 19.54 -9.42 1.36
C PRO A 55 18.75 -8.68 0.26
N ASP A 56 18.86 -9.14 -0.98
CA ASP A 56 18.21 -8.52 -2.14
C ASP A 56 16.80 -9.09 -2.42
N ALA A 57 16.35 -10.08 -1.64
CA ALA A 57 15.00 -10.61 -1.81
C ALA A 57 13.97 -9.56 -1.36
N PRO A 58 12.86 -9.36 -2.11
CA PRO A 58 11.80 -8.42 -1.73
C PRO A 58 11.31 -8.59 -0.28
N SER A 59 11.17 -9.84 0.19
CA SER A 59 10.77 -10.14 1.57
C SER A 59 11.76 -9.63 2.64
N THR A 60 13.04 -9.54 2.30
CA THR A 60 14.08 -9.01 3.21
C THR A 60 14.05 -7.49 3.18
N ILE A 61 14.02 -6.89 1.97
CA ILE A 61 14.01 -5.44 1.77
C ILE A 61 12.80 -4.79 2.47
N ILE A 62 11.61 -5.39 2.36
CA ILE A 62 10.39 -4.83 2.94
C ILE A 62 10.11 -5.30 4.38
N GLY A 63 11.08 -5.91 5.06
CA GLY A 63 10.97 -6.26 6.48
C GLY A 63 10.10 -7.47 6.85
N ILE A 64 9.57 -8.24 5.88
CA ILE A 64 8.85 -9.49 6.20
C ILE A 64 9.77 -10.47 6.92
N HIS A 65 11.04 -10.57 6.51
CA HIS A 65 11.98 -11.47 7.18
C HIS A 65 12.27 -11.03 8.62
N ALA A 66 12.48 -9.73 8.85
CA ALA A 66 12.71 -9.18 10.19
C ALA A 66 11.51 -9.43 11.11
N LEU A 67 10.29 -9.16 10.62
CA LEU A 67 9.07 -9.43 11.37
C LEU A 67 8.93 -10.92 11.71
N LYS A 68 9.21 -11.81 10.75
CA LYS A 68 9.17 -13.27 10.97
C LYS A 68 10.19 -13.73 12.01
N GLN A 69 11.39 -13.15 12.03
CA GLN A 69 12.38 -13.46 13.06
C GLN A 69 11.91 -13.03 14.45
N ARG A 70 11.23 -11.88 14.54
CA ARG A 70 10.75 -11.31 15.80
C ARG A 70 9.54 -12.02 16.38
N LEU A 71 8.56 -12.39 15.54
CA LEU A 71 7.32 -13.03 15.98
C LEU A 71 7.36 -14.56 15.95
N GLY A 72 8.27 -15.15 15.18
CA GLY A 72 8.22 -16.56 14.85
C GLY A 72 7.06 -16.93 13.91
N PRO A 73 6.95 -18.20 13.48
CA PRO A 73 6.03 -18.60 12.43
C PRO A 73 4.54 -18.66 12.84
N ILE A 74 4.24 -18.77 14.13
CA ILE A 74 2.86 -18.95 14.64
C ILE A 74 2.11 -17.61 14.62
N ASP A 75 2.75 -16.55 15.09
CA ASP A 75 2.14 -15.22 15.24
C ASP A 75 2.31 -14.35 13.98
N MET A 76 3.00 -14.85 12.96
CA MET A 76 3.27 -14.12 11.72
C MET A 76 1.98 -13.92 10.90
N PRO A 77 1.57 -12.67 10.61
CA PRO A 77 0.52 -12.42 9.64
C PRO A 77 0.92 -12.93 8.27
N THR A 78 -0.04 -13.34 7.44
CA THR A 78 0.22 -13.90 6.11
C THR A 78 -0.67 -13.28 5.03
N GLY A 79 -1.54 -12.34 5.38
CA GLY A 79 -2.66 -11.87 4.55
C GLY A 79 -3.90 -12.78 4.64
N PHE A 80 -3.98 -13.62 5.68
CA PHE A 80 -5.14 -14.49 5.90
C PHE A 80 -6.41 -13.66 6.15
N GLY A 81 -7.53 -14.09 5.57
CA GLY A 81 -8.81 -13.38 5.67
C GLY A 81 -8.90 -12.08 4.85
N VAL A 82 -7.90 -11.80 4.01
CA VAL A 82 -7.92 -10.66 3.07
C VAL A 82 -8.43 -11.11 1.71
N VAL A 83 -9.34 -10.33 1.13
CA VAL A 83 -9.86 -10.48 -0.23
C VAL A 83 -9.20 -9.45 -1.13
N VAL A 84 -8.64 -9.88 -2.25
CA VAL A 84 -7.95 -8.96 -3.19
C VAL A 84 -8.67 -8.89 -4.54
N GLY A 85 -8.95 -7.67 -4.99
CA GLY A 85 -9.30 -7.39 -6.38
C GLY A 85 -8.03 -7.27 -7.22
N HIS A 86 -7.76 -8.25 -8.07
CA HIS A 86 -6.64 -8.25 -8.98
C HIS A 86 -7.10 -7.73 -10.35
N VAL A 87 -6.88 -6.44 -10.59
CA VAL A 87 -7.40 -5.74 -11.78
C VAL A 87 -6.26 -5.54 -12.75
N GLU A 88 -6.40 -6.10 -13.96
CA GLU A 88 -5.34 -6.12 -14.95
C GLU A 88 -5.72 -5.39 -16.23
N GLY A 89 -4.76 -4.65 -16.76
CA GLY A 89 -4.86 -4.02 -18.07
C GLY A 89 -4.71 -5.02 -19.22
N GLY A 90 -4.68 -4.52 -20.45
CA GLY A 90 -4.46 -5.35 -21.64
C GLY A 90 -5.74 -5.71 -22.38
N LYS A 91 -5.94 -7.00 -22.70
CA LYS A 91 -7.03 -7.43 -23.58
C LYS A 91 -8.26 -7.89 -22.77
N PRO A 92 -9.50 -7.58 -23.20
CA PRO A 92 -10.73 -7.92 -22.47
C PRO A 92 -10.89 -9.40 -22.09
N LYS A 93 -10.29 -10.32 -22.86
CA LYS A 93 -10.37 -11.76 -22.65
C LYS A 93 -9.10 -12.37 -22.07
N ALA A 94 -8.09 -11.58 -21.70
CA ALA A 94 -6.84 -12.10 -21.13
C ALA A 94 -6.37 -11.18 -20.01
N TYR A 95 -6.94 -11.37 -18.82
CA TYR A 95 -6.72 -10.52 -17.65
C TYR A 95 -6.43 -11.30 -16.36
N ALA A 96 -6.58 -12.62 -16.35
CA ALA A 96 -6.34 -13.46 -15.17
C ALA A 96 -5.06 -14.31 -15.31
N PRO A 97 -4.44 -14.72 -14.18
CA PRO A 97 -3.34 -15.68 -14.20
C PRO A 97 -3.83 -17.08 -14.62
N HIS A 98 -2.90 -18.01 -14.80
CA HIS A 98 -3.21 -19.42 -14.94
C HIS A 98 -3.71 -19.97 -13.60
N VAL A 99 -5.02 -19.88 -13.37
CA VAL A 99 -5.66 -20.14 -12.06
C VAL A 99 -5.55 -21.59 -11.55
N ARG A 100 -5.08 -22.52 -12.37
CA ARG A 100 -4.82 -23.93 -12.02
C ARG A 100 -3.32 -24.25 -11.89
N ASP A 101 -2.45 -23.24 -11.98
CA ASP A 101 -1.02 -23.40 -11.75
C ASP A 101 -0.78 -23.76 -10.26
N PRO A 102 -0.05 -24.85 -9.95
CA PRO A 102 0.27 -25.22 -8.56
C PRO A 102 0.99 -24.12 -7.77
N LEU A 103 1.59 -23.14 -8.45
CA LEU A 103 2.13 -21.94 -7.80
C LEU A 103 1.10 -21.17 -6.97
N PHE A 104 -0.20 -21.35 -7.26
CA PHE A 104 -1.29 -20.69 -6.55
C PHE A 104 -2.14 -21.66 -5.70
N ASP A 105 -1.58 -22.80 -5.30
CA ASP A 105 -2.27 -23.73 -4.41
C ASP A 105 -2.86 -23.02 -3.19
N GLY A 106 -4.14 -23.31 -2.90
CA GLY A 106 -4.89 -22.68 -1.81
C GLY A 106 -5.56 -21.34 -2.15
N VAL A 107 -5.40 -20.83 -3.37
CA VAL A 107 -5.97 -19.53 -3.80
C VAL A 107 -7.12 -19.74 -4.78
N LYS A 108 -8.28 -19.16 -4.48
CA LYS A 108 -9.45 -19.14 -5.34
C LYS A 108 -9.51 -17.83 -6.12
N PHE A 109 -9.20 -17.91 -7.41
CA PHE A 109 -9.44 -16.82 -8.35
C PHE A 109 -10.86 -16.88 -8.90
N THR A 110 -11.58 -15.76 -8.84
CA THR A 110 -12.92 -15.64 -9.37
C THR A 110 -12.97 -14.60 -10.47
N TYR A 111 -13.40 -15.00 -11.66
CA TYR A 111 -13.53 -14.11 -12.80
C TYR A 111 -14.73 -13.18 -12.65
N ARG A 112 -14.48 -11.87 -12.67
CA ARG A 112 -15.51 -10.82 -12.54
C ARG A 112 -15.76 -10.07 -13.84
N SER A 113 -14.98 -10.33 -14.89
CA SER A 113 -15.15 -9.74 -16.22
C SER A 113 -15.39 -10.81 -17.30
N GLY A 114 -16.08 -11.90 -16.93
CA GLY A 114 -16.33 -13.05 -17.81
C GLY A 114 -15.12 -13.99 -17.92
N ILE A 115 -15.22 -15.05 -18.71
CA ILE A 115 -14.12 -16.04 -18.85
C ILE A 115 -12.85 -15.35 -19.38
N SER A 116 -11.69 -15.70 -18.79
CA SER A 116 -10.38 -15.19 -19.19
C SER A 116 -9.49 -16.30 -19.72
N GLU A 117 -8.78 -16.02 -20.80
CA GLU A 117 -7.51 -16.65 -21.18
C GLU A 117 -6.41 -16.25 -20.19
N ILE A 118 -5.28 -16.96 -20.25
CA ILE A 118 -4.13 -16.69 -19.39
C ILE A 118 -3.45 -15.39 -19.85
N SER A 119 -3.32 -14.43 -18.95
CA SER A 119 -2.47 -13.26 -19.13
C SER A 119 -1.10 -13.52 -18.50
N GLY A 120 -0.03 -13.41 -19.31
CA GLY A 120 1.34 -13.52 -18.80
C GLY A 120 1.70 -12.40 -17.82
N HIS A 121 1.11 -11.21 -18.01
CA HIS A 121 1.30 -10.08 -17.09
C HIS A 121 0.62 -10.36 -15.74
N ALA A 122 -0.66 -10.76 -15.77
CA ALA A 122 -1.39 -11.16 -14.57
C ALA A 122 -0.72 -12.34 -13.85
N GLN A 123 -0.18 -13.30 -14.61
CA GLN A 123 0.58 -14.43 -14.05
C GLN A 123 1.81 -13.94 -13.28
N ALA A 124 2.55 -12.95 -13.82
CA ALA A 124 3.75 -12.44 -13.19
C ALA A 124 3.45 -11.60 -11.94
N THR A 125 2.42 -10.74 -11.98
CA THR A 125 2.00 -9.92 -10.83
C THR A 125 1.38 -10.79 -9.73
N ALA A 126 0.54 -11.77 -10.08
CA ALA A 126 -0.05 -12.73 -9.15
C ALA A 126 1.00 -13.54 -8.38
N LYS A 127 2.08 -13.98 -9.04
CA LYS A 127 3.17 -14.76 -8.40
C LYS A 127 3.89 -14.00 -7.29
N VAL A 128 3.89 -12.66 -7.34
CA VAL A 128 4.50 -11.84 -6.29
C VAL A 128 3.65 -11.87 -5.02
N ILE A 129 2.32 -11.91 -5.15
CA ILE A 129 1.39 -11.78 -4.01
C ILE A 129 1.00 -13.16 -3.45
N TYR A 130 0.54 -14.05 -4.32
CA TYR A 130 -0.32 -15.15 -3.93
C TYR A 130 0.39 -16.51 -3.92
N GLY A 131 -0.27 -17.47 -3.25
CA GLY A 131 0.17 -18.85 -3.18
C GLY A 131 1.32 -19.06 -2.20
N PRO A 132 1.77 -20.32 -2.01
CA PRO A 132 2.71 -20.66 -0.94
C PRO A 132 4.08 -19.97 -1.03
N LYS A 133 4.45 -19.49 -2.23
CA LYS A 133 5.70 -18.78 -2.50
C LYS A 133 5.53 -17.27 -2.68
N GLY A 134 4.29 -16.77 -2.67
CA GLY A 134 4.00 -15.34 -2.73
C GLY A 134 4.36 -14.64 -1.42
N LEU A 135 4.42 -13.30 -1.47
CA LEU A 135 4.74 -12.49 -0.29
C LEU A 135 3.59 -12.44 0.73
N ALA A 136 2.35 -12.71 0.32
CA ALA A 136 1.18 -12.81 1.20
C ALA A 136 0.48 -14.17 1.01
N PRO A 137 1.10 -15.27 1.48
CA PRO A 137 0.66 -16.63 1.19
C PRO A 137 -0.68 -17.01 1.84
N GLY A 138 -1.17 -16.19 2.80
CA GLY A 138 -2.45 -16.38 3.47
C GLY A 138 -3.66 -15.91 2.68
N ILE A 139 -3.47 -15.13 1.60
CA ILE A 139 -4.58 -14.65 0.77
C ILE A 139 -5.17 -15.81 -0.02
N ARG A 140 -6.47 -16.08 0.20
CA ARG A 140 -7.17 -17.22 -0.43
C ARG A 140 -8.27 -16.83 -1.40
N GLN A 141 -8.68 -15.56 -1.44
CA GLN A 141 -9.77 -15.10 -2.31
C GLN A 141 -9.31 -13.93 -3.17
N VAL A 142 -9.41 -14.12 -4.48
CA VAL A 142 -9.00 -13.11 -5.46
C VAL A 142 -10.09 -12.89 -6.49
N ASN A 143 -10.55 -11.64 -6.61
CA ASN A 143 -11.48 -11.18 -7.62
C ASN A 143 -10.69 -10.67 -8.83
N CYS A 144 -10.70 -11.39 -9.95
CA CYS A 144 -9.98 -10.98 -11.15
C CYS A 144 -10.87 -10.11 -12.04
N TYR A 145 -10.34 -8.97 -12.48
CA TYR A 145 -11.02 -8.07 -13.42
C TYR A 145 -10.16 -7.71 -14.62
N PHE A 146 -10.81 -7.57 -15.76
CA PHE A 146 -10.30 -6.72 -16.82
C PHE A 146 -10.54 -5.24 -16.45
N ALA A 147 -9.49 -4.42 -16.54
CA ALA A 147 -9.52 -3.00 -16.20
C ALA A 147 -10.69 -2.25 -16.87
N GLY A 148 -10.99 -2.53 -18.15
CA GLY A 148 -12.07 -1.84 -18.86
C GLY A 148 -13.46 -2.11 -18.27
N THR A 149 -13.73 -3.36 -17.86
CA THR A 149 -14.99 -3.72 -17.17
C THR A 149 -15.01 -3.14 -15.77
N TRP A 150 -13.90 -3.21 -15.03
CA TRP A 150 -13.81 -2.67 -13.68
C TRP A 150 -14.05 -1.15 -13.63
N LEU A 151 -13.47 -0.39 -14.56
CA LEU A 151 -13.68 1.06 -14.68
C LEU A 151 -15.15 1.42 -15.00
N LYS A 152 -15.91 0.49 -15.58
CA LYS A 152 -17.30 0.68 -16.01
C LYS A 152 -18.23 -0.19 -15.15
N GLU A 153 -19.05 -1.02 -15.77
CA GLU A 153 -20.14 -1.78 -15.13
C GLU A 153 -19.70 -2.80 -14.08
N GLY A 154 -18.40 -3.11 -13.99
CA GLY A 154 -17.86 -4.07 -13.04
C GLY A 154 -17.60 -3.52 -11.63
N CYS A 155 -17.33 -2.21 -11.50
CA CYS A 155 -17.06 -1.59 -10.19
C CYS A 155 -17.33 -0.08 -10.18
N LEU A 156 -16.55 0.72 -10.91
CA LEU A 156 -16.60 2.18 -10.75
C LEU A 156 -17.83 2.83 -11.40
N PHE A 157 -18.47 2.17 -12.37
CA PHE A 157 -19.60 2.72 -13.14
C PHE A 157 -19.28 4.08 -13.78
N THR A 158 -18.02 4.27 -14.22
CA THR A 158 -17.53 5.55 -14.75
C THR A 158 -18.33 6.00 -15.96
N GLY A 159 -18.75 7.27 -15.94
CA GLY A 159 -19.55 7.87 -17.01
C GLY A 159 -21.05 7.60 -16.92
N THR A 160 -21.51 6.89 -15.89
CA THR A 160 -22.94 6.63 -15.65
C THR A 160 -23.47 7.41 -14.44
N ASN A 161 -24.78 7.32 -14.16
CA ASN A 161 -25.41 7.89 -12.98
C ASN A 161 -25.52 6.90 -11.80
N GLN A 162 -24.91 5.71 -11.91
CA GLN A 162 -24.82 4.76 -10.81
C GLN A 162 -23.60 5.08 -9.96
N PRO A 163 -23.68 5.03 -8.62
CA PRO A 163 -22.50 5.11 -7.77
C PRO A 163 -21.56 3.92 -8.02
N PRO A 164 -20.27 4.02 -7.63
CA PRO A 164 -19.38 2.87 -7.58
C PRO A 164 -19.98 1.76 -6.72
N LYS A 165 -19.72 0.50 -7.11
CA LYS A 165 -20.14 -0.68 -6.38
C LYS A 165 -18.91 -1.44 -5.89
N ALA A 166 -18.75 -1.53 -4.58
CA ALA A 166 -17.76 -2.43 -3.98
C ALA A 166 -18.03 -3.88 -4.36
N ASP A 167 -16.95 -4.63 -4.57
CA ASP A 167 -16.96 -6.06 -4.88
C ASP A 167 -16.60 -6.93 -3.66
N GLY A 168 -16.46 -6.31 -2.49
CA GLY A 168 -16.05 -6.95 -1.25
C GLY A 168 -14.54 -7.20 -1.13
N SER A 169 -13.72 -6.66 -2.04
CA SER A 169 -12.27 -6.67 -1.91
C SER A 169 -11.82 -5.72 -0.80
N ASP A 170 -10.94 -6.17 0.07
CA ASP A 170 -10.28 -5.29 1.05
C ASP A 170 -9.17 -4.46 0.37
N ILE A 171 -8.54 -5.03 -0.65
CA ILE A 171 -7.43 -4.42 -1.38
C ILE A 171 -7.64 -4.59 -2.89
N LEU A 172 -7.42 -3.53 -3.65
CA LEU A 172 -7.40 -3.54 -5.11
C LEU A 172 -5.96 -3.36 -5.59
N ASN A 173 -5.43 -4.34 -6.32
CA ASN A 173 -4.12 -4.25 -6.97
C ASN A 173 -4.29 -3.84 -8.44
N HIS A 174 -3.71 -2.69 -8.81
CA HIS A 174 -3.72 -2.13 -10.16
C HIS A 174 -2.30 -1.98 -10.70
N SER A 175 -1.75 -3.07 -11.25
CA SER A 175 -0.38 -3.09 -11.82
C SER A 175 -0.32 -2.61 -13.28
N TRP A 176 -1.12 -1.61 -13.63
CA TRP A 176 -1.26 -1.07 -14.99
C TRP A 176 -1.49 0.44 -14.95
N ILE A 177 -1.24 1.11 -16.07
CA ILE A 177 -1.44 2.55 -16.24
C ILE A 177 -2.31 2.82 -17.46
N ALA A 178 -3.03 3.96 -17.45
CA ALA A 178 -3.76 4.45 -18.61
C ALA A 178 -4.16 5.93 -18.43
N GLY A 179 -4.92 6.43 -19.40
CA GLY A 179 -5.65 7.68 -19.33
C GLY A 179 -4.85 8.91 -19.77
N ASP A 180 -5.61 9.99 -19.90
CA ASP A 180 -5.23 11.33 -20.31
C ASP A 180 -5.98 12.35 -19.43
N ASP A 181 -5.74 13.64 -19.66
CA ASP A 181 -6.55 14.71 -19.07
C ASP A 181 -7.90 14.79 -19.79
N SER A 182 -8.86 13.96 -19.34
CA SER A 182 -10.19 13.88 -19.91
C SER A 182 -11.29 13.80 -18.85
N PRO A 183 -12.54 14.17 -19.20
CA PRO A 183 -13.68 14.03 -18.30
C PRO A 183 -13.91 12.59 -17.80
N PHE A 184 -13.51 11.59 -18.59
CA PHE A 184 -13.59 10.20 -18.15
C PHE A 184 -12.61 9.92 -17.01
N THR A 185 -11.35 10.35 -17.15
CA THR A 185 -10.32 10.24 -16.10
C THR A 185 -10.78 10.94 -14.83
N SER A 186 -11.26 12.18 -14.93
CA SER A 186 -11.79 12.92 -13.78
C SER A 186 -12.88 12.18 -13.03
N LYS A 187 -13.86 11.65 -13.77
CA LYS A 187 -14.96 10.87 -13.19
C LYS A 187 -14.47 9.58 -12.54
N ALA A 188 -13.53 8.86 -13.18
CA ALA A 188 -12.97 7.63 -12.63
C ALA A 188 -12.20 7.88 -11.32
N LEU A 189 -11.39 8.94 -11.26
CA LEU A 189 -10.63 9.30 -10.06
C LEU A 189 -11.54 9.64 -8.89
N ARG A 190 -12.56 10.49 -9.10
CA ARG A 190 -13.56 10.82 -8.06
C ARG A 190 -14.28 9.56 -7.59
N ARG A 191 -14.68 8.68 -8.51
CA ARG A 191 -15.34 7.41 -8.19
C ARG A 191 -14.45 6.46 -7.37
N LEU A 192 -13.17 6.39 -7.68
CA LEU A 192 -12.21 5.64 -6.87
C LEU A 192 -12.05 6.26 -5.48
N ASP A 193 -11.88 7.58 -5.39
CA ASP A 193 -11.77 8.28 -4.11
C ASP A 193 -13.01 8.01 -3.24
N TYR A 194 -14.22 8.11 -3.81
CA TYR A 194 -15.49 7.77 -3.15
C TYR A 194 -15.55 6.31 -2.69
N LEU A 195 -15.15 5.37 -3.55
CA LEU A 195 -15.16 3.94 -3.22
C LEU A 195 -14.27 3.67 -2.01
N ILE A 196 -13.03 4.17 -2.01
CA ILE A 196 -12.09 3.99 -0.90
C ILE A 196 -12.64 4.60 0.39
N ASP A 197 -13.16 5.83 0.31
CA ASP A 197 -13.67 6.57 1.46
C ASP A 197 -14.90 5.92 2.12
N THR A 198 -15.75 5.26 1.33
CA THR A 198 -17.03 4.73 1.82
C THR A 198 -17.04 3.24 2.11
N THR A 199 -15.99 2.49 1.74
CA THR A 199 -16.00 1.02 1.81
C THR A 199 -14.82 0.41 2.56
N ASP A 200 -13.95 1.24 3.14
CA ASP A 200 -12.71 0.81 3.81
C ASP A 200 -11.77 -0.03 2.90
N THR A 201 -11.89 0.12 1.58
CA THR A 201 -11.05 -0.57 0.58
C THR A 201 -9.74 0.17 0.35
N LEU A 202 -8.61 -0.52 0.29
CA LEU A 202 -7.33 0.05 -0.16
C LEU A 202 -7.16 -0.12 -1.67
N ALA A 203 -6.66 0.90 -2.38
CA ALA A 203 -6.25 0.76 -3.78
C ALA A 203 -4.76 0.97 -3.94
N ILE A 204 -4.03 -0.07 -4.36
CA ILE A 204 -2.59 -0.07 -4.58
C ILE A 204 -2.34 -0.02 -6.08
N ILE A 205 -1.71 1.06 -6.54
CA ILE A 205 -1.73 1.45 -7.96
C ILE A 205 -0.32 1.72 -8.46
N GLY A 206 0.09 1.06 -9.54
CA GLY A 206 1.40 1.31 -10.14
C GLY A 206 1.47 2.66 -10.82
N VAL A 207 2.58 3.38 -10.64
CA VAL A 207 2.92 4.53 -11.51
C VAL A 207 3.63 4.05 -12.79
N ASN A 208 3.99 4.95 -13.71
CA ASN A 208 4.68 4.57 -14.95
C ASN A 208 6.16 4.21 -14.68
N ASN A 209 6.77 3.43 -15.56
CA ASN A 209 8.21 3.18 -15.54
C ASN A 209 8.97 4.35 -16.15
N GLY A 210 10.17 4.66 -15.66
CA GLY A 210 11.03 5.73 -16.20
C GLY A 210 10.83 7.08 -15.53
N LYS A 211 11.94 7.69 -15.09
CA LYS A 211 11.99 8.92 -14.28
C LYS A 211 11.40 10.14 -15.00
N GLN A 212 11.50 10.18 -16.32
CA GLN A 212 11.05 11.28 -17.16
C GLN A 212 9.56 11.23 -17.49
N ASN A 213 8.90 10.10 -17.22
CA ASN A 213 7.47 9.99 -17.48
C ASN A 213 6.67 10.75 -16.40
N PRO A 214 5.60 11.47 -16.79
CA PRO A 214 4.72 12.10 -15.81
C PRO A 214 3.95 11.04 -15.03
N VAL A 215 3.42 11.44 -13.87
CA VAL A 215 2.49 10.62 -13.09
C VAL A 215 1.28 10.25 -13.98
N PRO A 216 0.90 8.96 -14.10
CA PRO A 216 -0.24 8.55 -14.90
C PRO A 216 -1.53 9.27 -14.49
N PRO A 217 -2.31 9.81 -15.45
CA PRO A 217 -3.56 10.49 -15.14
C PRO A 217 -4.59 9.57 -14.49
N LEU A 218 -4.76 8.33 -14.98
CA LEU A 218 -5.76 7.41 -14.44
C LEU A 218 -5.23 6.61 -13.25
N LEU A 219 -6.04 6.54 -12.20
CA LEU A 219 -5.84 5.83 -10.92
C LEU A 219 -4.64 6.30 -10.07
N ALA A 220 -3.43 6.35 -10.62
CA ALA A 220 -2.23 6.73 -9.87
C ALA A 220 -2.30 8.18 -9.34
N SER A 221 -3.05 9.03 -10.04
CA SER A 221 -3.40 10.38 -9.59
C SER A 221 -4.61 10.41 -8.66
N SER A 222 -5.05 9.32 -8.02
CA SER A 222 -6.11 9.40 -7.00
C SER A 222 -5.60 10.04 -5.70
N TYR A 223 -6.51 10.58 -4.90
CA TYR A 223 -6.18 11.10 -3.56
C TYR A 223 -6.08 9.96 -2.56
N ASN A 224 -7.09 9.08 -2.54
CA ASN A 224 -7.25 8.12 -1.47
C ASN A 224 -6.49 6.80 -1.74
N GLY A 225 -6.02 6.59 -2.97
CA GLY A 225 -5.17 5.45 -3.33
C GLY A 225 -3.73 5.57 -2.84
N ILE A 226 -2.99 4.48 -3.01
CA ILE A 226 -1.55 4.38 -2.75
C ILE A 226 -0.86 4.10 -4.09
N ALA A 227 -0.26 5.12 -4.67
CA ALA A 227 0.55 5.02 -5.87
C ALA A 227 1.94 4.48 -5.55
N VAL A 228 2.42 3.54 -6.36
CA VAL A 228 3.62 2.76 -6.08
C VAL A 228 4.65 2.94 -7.19
N GLY A 229 5.83 3.42 -6.79
CA GLY A 229 7.02 3.53 -7.64
C GLY A 229 8.07 2.46 -7.35
N ARG A 230 9.25 2.63 -7.95
CA ARG A 230 10.42 1.77 -7.78
C ARG A 230 11.35 2.34 -6.72
N ASP A 231 11.88 1.49 -5.85
CA ASP A 231 12.81 1.85 -4.77
C ASP A 231 14.14 2.48 -5.24
N ASN A 232 14.49 2.30 -6.52
CA ASN A 232 15.63 2.95 -7.17
C ASN A 232 15.30 4.28 -7.86
N GLY A 233 14.08 4.80 -7.70
CA GLY A 233 13.63 6.06 -8.28
C GLY A 233 13.47 6.07 -9.81
N GLN A 234 13.55 4.90 -10.48
CA GLN A 234 13.41 4.76 -11.94
C GLN A 234 11.96 4.59 -12.40
N SER A 235 11.05 5.33 -11.77
CA SER A 235 9.63 5.39 -12.09
C SER A 235 9.17 6.83 -12.24
N SER A 236 8.03 7.05 -12.90
CA SER A 236 7.40 8.37 -12.93
C SER A 236 7.23 8.88 -11.51
N GLY A 237 7.41 10.17 -11.35
CA GLY A 237 7.29 10.82 -10.06
C GLY A 237 6.99 12.30 -10.22
N GLY A 238 6.77 12.96 -9.11
CA GLY A 238 6.46 14.37 -9.02
C GLY A 238 4.97 14.62 -9.00
N ARG A 239 4.53 15.61 -9.78
CA ARG A 239 3.23 16.24 -9.58
C ARG A 239 2.15 15.61 -10.44
N THR A 240 1.00 15.36 -9.83
CA THR A 240 -0.23 15.03 -10.59
C THR A 240 -0.57 16.17 -11.56
N LEU A 241 -1.07 15.79 -12.74
CA LEU A 241 -1.46 16.71 -13.80
C LEU A 241 -2.98 16.84 -13.98
N VAL A 242 -3.77 16.07 -13.23
CA VAL A 242 -5.24 16.02 -13.32
C VAL A 242 -5.85 15.92 -11.91
N GLU A 243 -7.12 16.31 -11.78
CA GLU A 243 -7.93 16.17 -10.54
C GLU A 243 -7.14 16.51 -9.26
N GLY A 244 -6.88 17.81 -9.06
CA GLY A 244 -5.99 18.28 -7.99
C GLY A 244 -4.54 18.22 -8.43
N LYS A 245 -4.18 19.12 -9.36
CA LYS A 245 -2.82 19.26 -9.92
C LYS A 245 -1.84 19.64 -8.81
N GLY A 246 -0.62 19.13 -8.89
CA GLY A 246 0.46 19.56 -8.02
C GLY A 246 0.83 18.62 -6.89
N ARG A 247 0.04 17.57 -6.65
CA ARG A 247 0.22 16.59 -5.56
C ARG A 247 1.39 15.67 -5.79
N GLY A 248 2.10 15.31 -4.73
CA GLY A 248 3.23 14.40 -4.78
C GLY A 248 2.80 12.96 -5.02
N LYS A 249 3.41 12.30 -6.02
CA LYS A 249 3.35 10.84 -6.26
C LYS A 249 4.74 10.34 -6.71
N PRO A 250 5.10 9.06 -6.49
CA PRO A 250 4.34 8.01 -5.83
C PRO A 250 4.15 8.25 -4.32
N ASP A 251 3.22 7.53 -3.67
CA ASP A 251 3.06 7.59 -2.21
C ASP A 251 4.10 6.71 -1.51
N LEU A 252 4.42 5.54 -2.08
CA LEU A 252 5.38 4.57 -1.57
C LEU A 252 6.22 3.98 -2.71
N VAL A 253 7.36 3.39 -2.37
CA VAL A 253 8.15 2.59 -3.31
C VAL A 253 8.42 1.20 -2.78
N ALA A 254 8.75 0.29 -3.69
CA ALA A 254 9.06 -1.10 -3.37
C ALA A 254 10.08 -1.68 -4.35
N PRO A 255 10.79 -2.77 -3.97
CA PRO A 255 11.73 -3.45 -4.86
C PRO A 255 11.02 -4.06 -6.07
N GLY A 256 11.62 -3.87 -7.25
CA GLY A 256 11.14 -4.47 -8.49
C GLY A 256 11.79 -3.91 -9.75
N ALA A 257 11.89 -4.76 -10.77
CA ALA A 257 12.44 -4.38 -12.07
C ALA A 257 11.53 -3.39 -12.83
N LEU A 258 10.22 -3.41 -12.57
CA LEU A 258 9.20 -2.55 -13.16
C LEU A 258 8.16 -2.21 -12.10
N THR A 259 7.46 -1.07 -12.23
CA THR A 259 6.39 -0.64 -11.31
C THR A 259 5.27 -1.66 -11.19
N SER A 260 4.96 -2.41 -12.26
CA SER A 260 4.00 -3.52 -12.22
C SER A 260 4.42 -4.65 -11.27
N PHE A 261 5.70 -4.79 -10.94
CA PHE A 261 6.20 -5.75 -9.96
C PHE A 261 6.43 -5.14 -8.57
N CYS A 262 6.56 -3.81 -8.47
CA CYS A 262 6.59 -3.10 -7.18
C CYS A 262 5.19 -3.01 -6.56
N THR A 263 4.17 -2.74 -7.37
CA THR A 263 2.76 -2.63 -6.95
C THR A 263 2.26 -3.87 -6.16
N PRO A 264 2.47 -5.11 -6.63
CA PRO A 264 2.09 -6.30 -5.87
C PRO A 264 2.89 -6.49 -4.57
N VAL A 265 4.13 -5.97 -4.49
CA VAL A 265 4.90 -6.00 -3.23
C VAL A 265 4.22 -5.13 -2.16
N VAL A 266 3.80 -3.92 -2.51
CA VAL A 266 3.02 -3.05 -1.60
C VAL A 266 1.65 -3.64 -1.30
N THR A 267 1.02 -4.32 -2.26
CA THR A 267 -0.23 -5.06 -2.04
C THR A 267 -0.06 -6.15 -1.00
N ALA A 268 1.03 -6.91 -1.07
CA ALA A 268 1.36 -7.90 -0.05
C ALA A 268 1.56 -7.24 1.31
N ALA A 269 2.35 -6.17 1.41
CA ALA A 269 2.53 -5.42 2.67
C ALA A 269 1.20 -4.92 3.26
N ALA A 270 0.33 -4.35 2.43
CA ALA A 270 -1.01 -3.93 2.83
C ALA A 270 -1.88 -5.09 3.32
N ALA A 271 -1.75 -6.30 2.76
CA ALA A 271 -2.50 -7.47 3.22
C ALA A 271 -2.13 -7.89 4.65
N TYR A 272 -0.86 -7.72 5.05
CA TYR A 272 -0.45 -7.94 6.45
C TYR A 272 -1.17 -6.94 7.35
N MET A 273 -1.15 -5.65 6.97
CA MET A 273 -1.80 -4.58 7.73
C MET A 273 -3.31 -4.78 7.84
N VAL A 274 -3.99 -5.18 6.75
CA VAL A 274 -5.44 -5.48 6.78
C VAL A 274 -5.74 -6.67 7.69
N GLN A 275 -4.94 -7.74 7.65
CA GLN A 275 -5.13 -8.87 8.56
C GLN A 275 -4.99 -8.42 10.03
N ILE A 276 -3.94 -7.67 10.35
CA ILE A 276 -3.69 -7.15 11.70
C ILE A 276 -4.85 -6.24 12.14
N ALA A 277 -5.25 -5.29 11.30
CA ALA A 277 -6.33 -4.36 11.58
C ALA A 277 -7.68 -5.05 11.83
N LYS A 278 -8.00 -6.12 11.08
CA LYS A 278 -9.23 -6.90 11.28
C LYS A 278 -9.22 -7.64 12.63
N ALA A 279 -8.05 -8.08 13.10
CA ALA A 279 -7.89 -8.75 14.39
C ALA A 279 -7.68 -7.76 15.56
N HIS A 280 -7.48 -6.48 15.29
CA HIS A 280 -7.19 -5.48 16.30
C HIS A 280 -8.40 -5.24 17.23
N PRO A 281 -8.22 -5.07 18.56
CA PRO A 281 -9.33 -4.79 19.48
C PRO A 281 -10.18 -3.56 19.13
N GLN A 282 -9.57 -2.60 18.41
CA GLN A 282 -10.23 -1.40 17.88
C GLN A 282 -10.36 -1.46 16.34
N ALA A 283 -10.77 -2.62 15.82
CA ALA A 283 -10.86 -2.88 14.38
C ALA A 283 -11.67 -1.83 13.61
N GLN A 284 -12.69 -1.21 14.23
CA GLN A 284 -13.50 -0.15 13.61
C GLN A 284 -12.67 1.07 13.16
N TRP A 285 -11.52 1.32 13.79
CA TRP A 285 -10.59 2.39 13.44
C TRP A 285 -9.35 1.86 12.75
N ALA A 286 -8.77 0.76 13.24
CA ALA A 286 -7.55 0.20 12.68
C ALA A 286 -7.69 -0.20 11.20
N ARG A 287 -8.90 -0.63 10.79
CA ARG A 287 -9.19 -1.02 9.40
C ARG A 287 -9.35 0.16 8.44
N LYS A 288 -9.36 1.39 8.94
CA LYS A 288 -9.56 2.57 8.09
C LYS A 288 -8.40 2.72 7.11
N PRO A 289 -8.65 2.92 5.80
CA PRO A 289 -7.58 3.07 4.82
C PRO A 289 -6.61 4.22 5.14
N GLN A 290 -7.09 5.28 5.78
CA GLN A 290 -6.28 6.38 6.31
C GLN A 290 -5.23 5.86 7.31
N VAL A 291 -5.65 5.02 8.26
CA VAL A 291 -4.77 4.45 9.30
C VAL A 291 -3.74 3.52 8.68
N ILE A 292 -4.18 2.60 7.80
CA ILE A 292 -3.26 1.67 7.14
C ILE A 292 -2.27 2.43 6.25
N LYS A 293 -2.73 3.41 5.46
CA LYS A 293 -1.85 4.26 4.63
C LYS A 293 -0.85 5.04 5.51
N ALA A 294 -1.31 5.65 6.60
CA ALA A 294 -0.44 6.38 7.54
C ALA A 294 0.62 5.46 8.15
N ALA A 295 0.24 4.25 8.60
CA ALA A 295 1.19 3.28 9.16
C ALA A 295 2.21 2.77 8.12
N LEU A 296 1.78 2.57 6.86
CA LEU A 296 2.70 2.21 5.78
C LEU A 296 3.68 3.33 5.44
N MET A 297 3.24 4.59 5.50
CA MET A 297 4.08 5.77 5.21
C MET A 297 5.02 6.13 6.36
N ALA A 298 4.54 6.13 7.61
CA ALA A 298 5.36 6.38 8.78
C ALA A 298 6.43 5.28 8.97
N GLY A 299 6.05 4.02 8.73
CA GLY A 299 6.97 2.88 8.81
C GLY A 299 7.93 2.74 7.62
N ALA A 300 7.74 3.48 6.52
CA ALA A 300 8.59 3.36 5.34
C ALA A 300 10.04 3.76 5.63
N ARG A 301 11.00 3.02 5.05
CA ARG A 301 12.44 3.28 5.17
C ARG A 301 12.89 4.30 4.14
N LYS A 302 13.68 5.28 4.59
CA LYS A 302 14.22 6.33 3.74
C LYS A 302 15.59 5.87 3.25
N SER A 303 15.89 6.11 1.98
CA SER A 303 17.25 5.94 1.45
C SER A 303 18.06 7.20 1.70
N GLU A 304 19.37 7.12 1.55
CA GLU A 304 20.27 8.29 1.64
C GLU A 304 19.95 9.40 0.62
N HIS A 305 19.23 9.08 -0.45
CA HIS A 305 18.83 10.03 -1.49
C HIS A 305 17.43 10.61 -1.29
N TRP A 306 16.70 10.13 -0.27
CA TRP A 306 15.34 10.54 -0.01
C TRP A 306 15.28 11.96 0.55
N LYS A 307 14.44 12.81 -0.04
CA LYS A 307 14.27 14.21 0.37
C LYS A 307 12.81 14.66 0.26
N HIS A 308 12.34 15.43 1.22
CA HIS A 308 11.04 16.10 1.18
C HIS A 308 11.18 17.57 1.57
N TYR A 309 10.13 18.35 1.36
CA TYR A 309 10.06 19.76 1.74
C TYR A 309 8.75 20.04 2.49
N PRO A 310 8.65 21.09 3.31
CA PRO A 310 7.44 21.38 4.07
C PRO A 310 6.16 21.49 3.22
N ASP A 311 6.23 22.03 2.01
CA ASP A 311 5.09 22.11 1.08
C ASP A 311 5.00 20.93 0.09
N HIS A 312 5.96 20.00 0.16
CA HIS A 312 6.07 18.80 -0.67
C HIS A 312 6.42 17.60 0.22
N PRO A 313 5.42 17.03 0.92
CA PRO A 313 5.62 16.04 1.99
C PRO A 313 6.32 14.76 1.51
N LEU A 314 6.31 14.48 0.22
CA LEU A 314 6.84 13.26 -0.36
C LEU A 314 8.04 13.55 -1.26
N ASP A 315 8.99 12.62 -1.25
CA ASP A 315 10.05 12.62 -2.25
C ASP A 315 9.46 12.43 -3.64
N VAL A 316 9.97 13.22 -4.58
CA VAL A 316 9.49 13.29 -5.96
C VAL A 316 9.49 11.93 -6.66
N HIS A 317 10.40 11.00 -6.36
CA HIS A 317 10.42 9.66 -6.97
C HIS A 317 10.32 8.52 -5.96
N LEU A 318 10.60 8.78 -4.69
CA LEU A 318 10.64 7.78 -3.63
C LEU A 318 9.46 7.85 -2.67
N GLY A 319 8.54 8.81 -2.83
CA GLY A 319 7.34 8.92 -1.99
C GLY A 319 7.70 9.11 -0.51
N ALA A 320 7.06 8.35 0.38
CA ALA A 320 7.43 8.28 1.80
C ALA A 320 8.62 7.33 2.08
N GLY A 321 9.10 6.60 1.06
CA GLY A 321 10.20 5.63 1.16
C GLY A 321 9.79 4.21 0.79
N VAL A 322 10.72 3.27 1.01
CA VAL A 322 10.51 1.84 0.77
C VAL A 322 9.59 1.27 1.84
N VAL A 323 8.48 0.65 1.42
CA VAL A 323 7.53 0.02 2.35
C VAL A 323 8.23 -0.98 3.29
N ASN A 324 7.88 -0.97 4.58
CA ASN A 324 8.44 -1.89 5.56
C ASN A 324 7.35 -2.47 6.49
N VAL A 325 7.10 -3.76 6.33
CA VAL A 325 6.07 -4.51 7.04
C VAL A 325 6.35 -4.62 8.54
N ASP A 326 7.62 -4.71 8.96
CA ASP A 326 7.99 -4.83 10.37
C ASP A 326 7.70 -3.53 11.13
N HIS A 327 8.08 -2.39 10.54
CA HIS A 327 7.82 -1.08 11.14
C HIS A 327 6.32 -0.77 11.14
N SER A 328 5.61 -1.04 10.04
CA SER A 328 4.16 -0.82 9.98
C SER A 328 3.39 -1.75 10.92
N TYR A 329 3.88 -2.97 11.15
CA TYR A 329 3.34 -3.86 12.19
C TYR A 329 3.46 -3.19 13.57
N ASP A 330 4.65 -2.70 13.93
CA ASP A 330 4.89 -2.07 15.24
C ASP A 330 4.04 -0.85 15.52
N ILE A 331 3.70 -0.11 14.47
CA ILE A 331 2.73 0.98 14.53
C ILE A 331 1.34 0.39 14.80
N LEU A 332 0.85 -0.47 13.92
CA LEU A 332 -0.57 -0.83 13.86
C LEU A 332 -1.05 -1.74 15.00
N ILE A 333 -0.14 -2.49 15.64
CA ILE A 333 -0.50 -3.30 16.82
C ILE A 333 -0.75 -2.45 18.07
N GLN A 334 -0.34 -1.19 18.09
CA GLN A 334 -0.57 -0.31 19.23
C GLN A 334 -2.05 0.05 19.33
N PRO A 335 -2.59 0.30 20.53
CA PRO A 335 -3.91 0.90 20.66
C PRO A 335 -3.93 2.31 20.05
N ALA A 336 -5.08 2.66 19.46
CA ALA A 336 -5.35 4.01 18.98
C ALA A 336 -5.15 5.02 20.13
N THR A 337 -4.27 5.99 19.91
CA THR A 337 -3.91 6.99 20.90
C THR A 337 -4.61 8.31 20.54
N PRO A 338 -5.57 8.80 21.35
CA PRO A 338 -6.24 10.07 21.10
C PRO A 338 -5.27 11.25 21.28
N PRO A 339 -5.64 12.48 20.85
CA PRO A 339 -4.91 13.69 21.22
C PRO A 339 -4.63 13.73 22.73
N GLY A 340 -3.41 14.08 23.12
CA GLY A 340 -2.91 13.96 24.49
C GLY A 340 -1.56 13.25 24.57
N MET A 341 -1.30 12.52 25.65
CA MET A 341 0.01 11.90 25.90
C MET A 341 0.27 10.68 25.02
N ILE A 342 1.39 10.67 24.29
CA ILE A 342 1.93 9.49 23.60
C ILE A 342 2.69 8.63 24.62
N GLN A 343 2.39 7.33 24.63
CA GLN A 343 2.97 6.36 25.57
C GLN A 343 4.13 5.54 24.96
N LYS A 344 4.24 5.53 23.63
CA LYS A 344 5.15 4.67 22.87
C LYS A 344 5.70 5.45 21.68
N ASP A 345 6.97 5.21 21.35
CA ASP A 345 7.67 5.85 20.22
C ASP A 345 7.19 5.33 18.85
N THR A 346 6.28 4.36 18.85
CA THR A 346 5.51 3.93 17.70
C THR A 346 4.03 3.95 18.04
N GLY A 347 3.17 4.28 17.09
CA GLY A 347 1.73 4.28 17.32
C GLY A 347 0.94 5.06 16.29
N TRP A 348 -0.37 5.10 16.50
CA TRP A 348 -1.29 5.77 15.59
C TRP A 348 -2.49 6.36 16.33
N SER A 349 -3.14 7.29 15.66
CA SER A 349 -4.38 7.93 16.06
C SER A 349 -5.35 7.94 14.88
N TYR A 350 -6.63 7.75 15.16
CA TYR A 350 -7.72 8.06 14.23
C TYR A 350 -8.67 9.02 14.92
N PHE A 351 -8.84 10.21 14.37
CA PHE A 351 -9.51 11.32 15.05
C PHE A 351 -10.36 12.14 14.08
N GLN A 352 -11.25 12.93 14.66
CA GLN A 352 -12.07 13.89 13.93
C GLN A 352 -11.60 15.31 14.21
N ILE A 353 -11.64 16.17 13.18
CA ILE A 353 -11.20 17.56 13.26
C ILE A 353 -12.20 18.49 12.57
N THR A 354 -12.68 19.48 13.32
CA THR A 354 -13.61 20.51 12.84
C THR A 354 -12.85 21.71 12.25
N PRO A 355 -13.50 22.60 11.50
CA PRO A 355 -12.80 23.72 10.85
C PRO A 355 -12.12 24.63 11.87
N ARG A 356 -10.87 25.04 11.58
CA ARG A 356 -10.02 25.85 12.46
C ARG A 356 -9.63 25.19 13.79
N GLN A 357 -9.95 23.92 13.99
CA GLN A 357 -9.50 23.17 15.16
C GLN A 357 -8.03 22.76 15.02
N MET A 358 -7.38 22.60 16.16
CA MET A 358 -6.06 22.00 16.29
C MET A 358 -6.13 20.88 17.34
N HIS A 359 -5.44 19.78 17.07
CA HIS A 359 -5.19 18.70 18.02
C HIS A 359 -3.71 18.62 18.32
N SER A 360 -3.39 18.22 19.55
CA SER A 360 -2.01 18.09 20.02
C SER A 360 -1.76 16.72 20.61
N TRP A 361 -0.60 16.15 20.29
CA TRP A 361 -0.05 14.96 20.96
C TRP A 361 1.27 15.32 21.61
N TYR A 362 1.42 15.01 22.89
CA TYR A 362 2.62 15.27 23.66
C TYR A 362 3.47 14.01 23.70
N TRP A 363 4.67 14.09 23.15
CA TRP A 363 5.61 12.99 23.01
C TRP A 363 6.82 13.20 23.92
N ASP A 364 6.96 12.34 24.91
CA ASP A 364 8.08 12.32 25.85
C ASP A 364 9.12 11.31 25.36
N VAL A 365 10.06 11.79 24.54
CA VAL A 365 11.11 10.98 23.92
C VAL A 365 12.21 10.73 24.94
N LYS A 366 12.27 9.51 25.49
CA LYS A 366 13.15 9.16 26.62
C LYS A 366 14.62 8.98 26.24
N GLN A 367 14.87 8.54 25.02
CA GLN A 367 16.20 8.38 24.45
C GLN A 367 16.16 8.80 22.98
N PRO A 368 17.29 9.20 22.38
CA PRO A 368 17.32 9.58 20.97
C PRO A 368 16.65 8.52 20.08
N LEU A 369 15.85 8.98 19.13
CA LEU A 369 15.19 8.14 18.15
C LEU A 369 15.86 8.33 16.79
N THR A 370 16.17 7.21 16.15
CA THR A 370 16.54 7.18 14.74
C THR A 370 15.31 7.10 13.86
N ASP A 371 15.38 7.76 12.71
CA ASP A 371 14.40 7.73 11.64
C ASP A 371 12.97 8.13 12.10
N ALA A 372 12.88 9.03 13.09
CA ALA A 372 11.61 9.51 13.63
C ALA A 372 10.75 10.10 12.51
N THR A 373 9.60 9.46 12.26
CA THR A 373 8.72 9.78 11.14
C THR A 373 7.30 9.95 11.64
N LEU A 374 6.64 11.02 11.20
CA LEU A 374 5.22 11.28 11.40
C LEU A 374 4.53 11.29 10.03
N ALA A 375 3.42 10.56 9.88
CA ALA A 375 2.58 10.58 8.68
C ALA A 375 1.14 10.91 9.05
N LEU A 376 0.63 12.02 8.52
CA LEU A 376 -0.77 12.40 8.61
C LEU A 376 -1.46 12.06 7.28
N VAL A 377 -2.61 11.40 7.31
CA VAL A 377 -3.37 11.00 6.13
C VAL A 377 -4.85 11.29 6.35
N TRP A 378 -5.49 11.93 5.38
CA TRP A 378 -6.94 12.09 5.32
C TRP A 378 -7.44 11.80 3.92
N HIS A 379 -8.72 11.53 3.77
CA HIS A 379 -9.29 11.29 2.45
C HIS A 379 -9.84 12.56 1.83
N ARG A 380 -9.77 12.66 0.50
CA ARG A 380 -10.70 13.47 -0.28
C ARG A 380 -12.07 12.83 -0.22
N ARG A 381 -13.11 13.64 -0.08
CA ARG A 381 -14.50 13.19 -0.10
C ARG A 381 -15.20 13.60 -1.38
N ILE A 382 -16.17 12.80 -1.78
CA ILE A 382 -17.08 13.07 -2.90
C ILE A 382 -18.49 13.07 -2.33
N ASP A 383 -19.34 14.01 -2.77
CA ASP A 383 -20.73 14.13 -2.30
C ASP A 383 -21.46 12.78 -2.41
N GLY A 384 -21.46 12.18 -3.61
CA GLY A 384 -21.92 10.83 -3.84
C GLY A 384 -23.43 10.61 -3.72
N ARG A 385 -24.21 11.62 -3.36
CA ARG A 385 -25.68 11.52 -3.31
C ARG A 385 -26.25 11.24 -4.70
N GLN A 386 -27.37 10.52 -4.72
CA GLN A 386 -28.20 10.38 -5.90
C GLN A 386 -29.41 11.32 -5.79
N LEU A 387 -29.57 12.21 -6.77
CA LEU A 387 -30.67 13.17 -6.83
C LEU A 387 -31.51 12.92 -8.07
N SER A 388 -32.80 13.26 -8.03
CA SER A 388 -33.62 13.32 -9.24
C SER A 388 -33.33 14.64 -9.96
N ASP A 389 -32.95 14.57 -11.22
CA ASP A 389 -32.88 15.74 -12.09
C ASP A 389 -34.28 16.36 -12.23
N GLY A 390 -34.39 17.66 -11.97
CA GLY A 390 -35.68 18.36 -11.88
C GLY A 390 -36.44 18.43 -13.22
N ILE A 391 -35.73 18.29 -14.34
CA ILE A 391 -36.28 18.42 -15.69
C ILE A 391 -36.55 17.04 -16.27
N THR A 392 -35.51 16.20 -16.35
CA THR A 392 -35.56 14.89 -17.00
C THR A 392 -36.12 13.79 -16.11
N ARG A 393 -36.31 14.04 -14.80
CA ARG A 393 -36.72 13.06 -13.79
C ARG A 393 -35.81 11.83 -13.69
N LYS A 394 -34.61 11.90 -14.26
CA LYS A 394 -33.60 10.83 -14.18
C LYS A 394 -32.78 11.00 -12.92
N THR A 395 -32.40 9.89 -12.30
CA THR A 395 -31.42 9.89 -11.22
C THR A 395 -30.06 10.32 -11.75
N ILE A 396 -29.40 11.24 -11.06
CA ILE A 396 -28.01 11.67 -11.28
C ILE A 396 -27.18 11.37 -10.04
N TRP A 397 -25.92 10.97 -10.23
CA TRP A 397 -24.95 10.79 -9.14
C TRP A 397 -24.07 12.03 -9.05
N ILE A 398 -24.00 12.65 -7.88
CA ILE A 398 -23.28 13.90 -7.67
C ILE A 398 -21.81 13.60 -7.37
N ASP A 399 -20.92 13.95 -8.28
CA ASP A 399 -19.50 13.66 -8.19
C ASP A 399 -18.67 14.84 -7.64
N THR A 400 -19.31 15.81 -6.99
CA THR A 400 -18.65 17.01 -6.47
C THR A 400 -17.59 16.65 -5.43
N PRO A 401 -16.30 16.97 -5.68
CA PRO A 401 -15.23 16.69 -4.74
C PRO A 401 -15.01 17.83 -3.74
N TYR A 402 -14.53 17.48 -2.56
CA TYR A 402 -14.07 18.44 -1.56
C TYR A 402 -13.00 17.80 -0.66
N LEU A 403 -12.12 18.63 -0.11
CA LEU A 403 -10.93 18.20 0.63
C LEU A 403 -10.60 19.23 1.73
N ALA A 404 -10.35 18.76 2.95
CA ALA A 404 -9.83 19.60 4.02
C ALA A 404 -8.34 19.92 3.82
N ASP A 405 -7.90 21.06 4.34
CA ASP A 405 -6.48 21.47 4.38
C ASP A 405 -5.96 21.23 5.81
N LEU A 406 -5.16 20.18 6.01
CA LEU A 406 -4.60 19.80 7.31
C LEU A 406 -3.07 19.94 7.26
N ASP A 407 -2.51 20.69 8.21
CA ASP A 407 -1.06 20.80 8.39
C ASP A 407 -0.60 20.01 9.63
N ILE A 408 0.65 19.55 9.63
CA ILE A 408 1.32 18.96 10.81
C ILE A 408 2.57 19.74 11.19
N LYS A 409 2.82 19.89 12.49
CA LYS A 409 4.05 20.45 13.06
C LYS A 409 4.59 19.57 14.17
N LEU A 410 5.91 19.50 14.27
CA LEU A 410 6.63 18.97 15.42
C LEU A 410 7.35 20.13 16.11
N VAL A 411 7.05 20.31 17.40
CA VAL A 411 7.58 21.40 18.22
C VAL A 411 8.25 20.78 19.45
N SER A 412 9.49 21.15 19.74
CA SER A 412 10.12 20.89 21.03
C SER A 412 9.59 21.88 22.06
N LEU A 413 9.16 21.39 23.23
CA LEU A 413 8.68 22.25 24.31
C LEU A 413 9.80 23.12 24.91
N GLU A 414 11.06 22.76 24.66
CA GLU A 414 12.23 23.52 25.12
C GLU A 414 12.81 24.42 24.01
N LYS A 415 12.96 23.88 22.80
CA LYS A 415 13.70 24.52 21.70
C LYS A 415 12.80 25.19 20.66
N GLY A 416 11.48 25.00 20.72
CA GLY A 416 10.52 25.51 19.75
C GLY A 416 10.43 24.64 18.49
N HIS A 417 10.20 25.26 17.33
CA HIS A 417 9.93 24.54 16.08
C HIS A 417 11.04 23.56 15.69
N VAL A 418 10.66 22.32 15.39
CA VAL A 418 11.56 21.27 14.87
C VAL A 418 11.33 21.09 13.37
N ALA A 419 10.10 20.76 12.97
CA ALA A 419 9.74 20.50 11.60
C ALA A 419 8.25 20.77 11.35
N SER A 420 7.87 20.97 10.10
CA SER A 420 6.48 21.10 9.68
C SER A 420 6.26 20.60 8.27
N SER A 421 5.02 20.23 7.98
CA SER A 421 4.55 19.83 6.65
C SER A 421 3.13 20.39 6.46
N HIS A 422 2.94 21.10 5.36
CA HIS A 422 1.81 22.01 5.11
C HIS A 422 1.52 22.18 3.60
N SER A 423 1.41 21.07 2.86
CA SER A 423 1.01 21.08 1.45
C SER A 423 -0.40 21.65 1.29
N LYS A 424 -0.59 22.48 0.25
CA LYS A 424 -1.91 23.05 -0.07
C LYS A 424 -2.76 22.20 -1.01
N VAL A 425 -2.22 21.08 -1.47
CA VAL A 425 -2.87 20.24 -2.48
C VAL A 425 -2.93 18.78 -2.10
N ASP A 426 -2.00 18.29 -1.27
CA ASP A 426 -1.95 16.89 -0.87
C ASP A 426 -2.99 16.56 0.21
N ASN A 427 -3.27 15.27 0.35
CA ASN A 427 -4.08 14.72 1.45
C ASN A 427 -3.24 13.85 2.40
N VAL A 428 -1.94 14.13 2.39
CA VAL A 428 -0.93 13.53 3.25
C VAL A 428 0.04 14.61 3.68
N GLU A 429 0.51 14.53 4.91
CA GLU A 429 1.67 15.29 5.37
C GLU A 429 2.69 14.33 5.98
N LEU A 430 3.97 14.63 5.84
CA LEU A 430 5.05 13.78 6.34
C LEU A 430 6.15 14.63 6.95
N ILE A 431 6.53 14.31 8.18
CA ILE A 431 7.72 14.84 8.82
C ILE A 431 8.68 13.67 9.02
N HIS A 432 9.95 13.85 8.64
CA HIS A 432 11.02 12.91 8.94
C HIS A 432 12.19 13.65 9.57
N VAL A 433 12.60 13.19 10.74
CA VAL A 433 13.75 13.67 11.50
C VAL A 433 14.72 12.49 11.65
N PRO A 434 15.87 12.48 10.94
CA PRO A 434 16.80 11.35 10.97
C PRO A 434 17.28 10.98 12.37
N GLN A 435 17.50 11.99 13.21
CA GLN A 435 17.82 11.84 14.63
C GLN A 435 17.00 12.84 15.43
N LEU A 436 16.04 12.32 16.21
CA LEU A 436 15.25 13.12 17.15
C LEU A 436 15.84 12.93 18.54
N GLU A 437 16.42 13.99 19.09
CA GLU A 437 17.00 13.98 20.44
C GLU A 437 15.97 13.59 21.52
N ALA A 438 16.47 13.14 22.67
CA ALA A 438 15.63 13.00 23.86
C ALA A 438 15.06 14.37 24.28
N GLY A 439 13.80 14.38 24.72
CA GLY A 439 13.12 15.59 25.13
C GLY A 439 11.60 15.50 25.03
N GLN A 440 10.94 16.61 25.38
CA GLN A 440 9.49 16.74 25.29
C GLN A 440 9.09 17.48 24.01
N TYR A 441 8.18 16.88 23.26
CA TYR A 441 7.70 17.39 22.00
C TYR A 441 6.17 17.48 21.97
N GLU A 442 5.66 18.36 21.14
CA GLU A 442 4.26 18.46 20.76
C GLU A 442 4.13 18.25 19.25
N ILE A 443 3.32 17.28 18.86
CA ILE A 443 2.84 17.10 17.48
C ILE A 443 1.51 17.85 17.37
N GLN A 444 1.48 18.89 16.55
CA GLN A 444 0.27 19.69 16.30
C GLN A 444 -0.31 19.33 14.94
N VAL A 445 -1.58 18.94 14.89
CA VAL A 445 -2.34 18.81 13.65
C VAL A 445 -3.42 19.87 13.62
N GLY A 446 -3.37 20.76 12.63
CA GLY A 446 -4.27 21.90 12.52
C GLY A 446 -5.00 21.94 11.20
N ARG A 447 -6.30 22.26 11.24
CA ARG A 447 -7.12 22.44 10.05
C ARG A 447 -7.18 23.91 9.62
N LYS A 448 -6.92 24.19 8.34
CA LYS A 448 -6.77 25.55 7.78
C LYS A 448 -7.90 26.00 6.87
N ASP A 449 -8.65 25.08 6.29
CA ASP A 449 -9.79 25.42 5.42
C ASP A 449 -11.02 25.92 6.21
N SER A 450 -11.99 26.44 5.47
CA SER A 450 -13.27 26.94 5.99
C SER A 450 -14.47 26.03 5.69
N LEU A 451 -14.26 24.79 5.22
CA LEU A 451 -15.36 23.89 4.86
C LEU A 451 -16.16 23.50 6.11
N ASN A 452 -17.47 23.74 6.12
CA ASN A 452 -18.32 23.52 7.30
C ASN A 452 -18.72 22.04 7.56
N THR A 453 -17.75 21.12 7.52
CA THR A 453 -17.96 19.68 7.76
C THR A 453 -16.82 19.12 8.59
N THR A 454 -17.07 18.16 9.49
CA THR A 454 -16.03 17.47 10.26
C THR A 454 -15.24 16.53 9.37
N TRP A 455 -13.91 16.52 9.49
CA TRP A 455 -13.04 15.60 8.77
C TRP A 455 -12.50 14.51 9.67
N ASP A 456 -12.32 13.31 9.14
CA ASP A 456 -11.60 12.22 9.79
C ASP A 456 -10.20 12.08 9.21
N ALA A 457 -9.22 11.87 10.07
CA ALA A 457 -7.81 11.75 9.71
C ALA A 457 -7.11 10.70 10.56
N ALA A 458 -6.01 10.18 10.05
CA ALA A 458 -5.11 9.30 10.78
C ALA A 458 -3.73 9.94 10.90
N LEU A 459 -3.17 9.89 12.10
CA LEU A 459 -1.77 10.20 12.38
C LEU A 459 -1.06 8.91 12.74
N ALA A 460 0.10 8.63 12.15
CA ALA A 460 0.98 7.55 12.57
C ALA A 460 2.38 8.11 12.87
N TRP A 461 3.04 7.53 13.85
CA TRP A 461 4.42 7.85 14.19
C TRP A 461 5.23 6.59 14.40
N TRP A 462 6.51 6.68 14.07
CA TRP A 462 7.49 5.63 14.31
C TRP A 462 8.85 6.27 14.55
N GLY A 463 9.56 5.77 15.56
CA GLY A 463 10.97 6.05 15.77
C GLY A 463 11.60 4.85 16.46
N LYS A 464 12.82 4.51 16.08
CA LYS A 464 13.57 3.42 16.72
C LYS A 464 14.49 4.02 17.78
N PRO A 465 14.35 3.64 19.06
CA PRO A 465 15.29 4.05 20.08
C PRO A 465 16.72 3.60 19.72
N GLU A 466 17.69 4.52 19.82
CA GLU A 466 19.12 4.24 19.60
C GLU A 466 19.68 3.19 20.58
#